data_AF-A0A1L5JKM0-F1
#
_entry.id   AF-A0A1L5JKM0-F1
#
_cell.length_a   1.000
_cell.length_b   1.000
_cell.length_c   1.000
_cell.angle_alpha   90.00
_cell.angle_beta   90.00
_cell.angle_gamma   90.00
#
_symmetry.space_group_name_H-M   'P 1'
#
loop_
_entity.id
_entity.type
_entity.pdbx_description
1 polymer ?
#
loop_
_entity_poly.entity_id
_entity_poly.type
_entity_poly.pdbx_seq_one_letter_code
_entity_poly.pdbx_strand_id
1 'polypeptide(L)'
;YEYPGEEIPIITGSALLALESLTENSIENCNKWVQKIYDLMKTVDEYIPLPKRDTEKPFLMAIENVVSITGRGTVATGRVERGMIEVGQTVELVGLKNTKETIITGLEMFQ
;
A
#
# COMPACT_ATOMS: atom_id res chain seq x y z
N TYR A 1 15.56 19.45 -2.10
CA TYR A 1 15.15 18.07 -2.42
C TYR A 1 16.18 17.49 -3.35
N GLU A 2 16.82 16.39 -2.96
CA GLU A 2 17.94 15.76 -3.69
C GLU A 2 17.44 14.57 -4.52
N TYR A 3 16.39 14.79 -5.32
CA TYR A 3 15.89 13.76 -6.26
C TYR A 3 16.60 13.87 -7.61
N PRO A 4 16.83 12.74 -8.32
CA PRO A 4 17.51 12.75 -9.60
C PRO A 4 16.54 13.16 -10.73
N GLY A 5 16.22 14.44 -10.82
CA GLY A 5 15.20 14.97 -11.75
C GLY A 5 15.38 14.56 -13.21
N GLU A 6 16.63 14.42 -13.66
CA GLU A 6 16.98 14.01 -15.03
C GLU A 6 16.83 12.49 -15.27
N GLU A 7 16.79 11.67 -14.22
CA GLU A 7 16.69 10.20 -14.31
C GLU A 7 15.27 9.68 -14.04
N ILE A 8 14.38 10.53 -13.50
CA ILE A 8 13.00 10.15 -13.22
C ILE A 8 12.29 9.87 -14.55
N PRO A 9 11.75 8.66 -14.76
CA PRO A 9 11.07 8.32 -15.99
C PRO A 9 9.74 9.07 -16.09
N ILE A 10 9.49 9.67 -17.26
CA ILE A 10 8.27 10.44 -17.55
C ILE A 10 7.49 9.74 -18.66
N ILE A 11 6.24 9.38 -18.37
CA ILE A 11 5.34 8.72 -19.32
C ILE A 11 4.19 9.64 -19.65
N THR A 12 4.06 9.97 -20.93
CA THR A 12 2.98 10.80 -21.44
C THR A 12 1.79 9.92 -21.85
N GLY A 13 0.63 10.13 -21.24
CA GLY A 13 -0.60 9.39 -21.52
C GLY A 13 -1.85 10.11 -21.04
N SER A 14 -3.02 9.48 -21.21
CA SER A 14 -4.29 9.98 -20.70
C SER A 14 -4.98 8.89 -19.88
N ALA A 15 -5.09 9.09 -18.57
CA ALA A 15 -5.75 8.16 -17.67
C ALA A 15 -7.25 8.05 -17.96
N LEU A 16 -7.89 9.16 -18.32
CA LEU A 16 -9.33 9.20 -18.65
C LEU A 16 -9.64 8.35 -19.88
N LEU A 17 -8.92 8.58 -20.99
CA LEU A 17 -9.16 7.85 -22.24
C LEU A 17 -8.80 6.36 -22.12
N ALA A 18 -7.84 6.01 -21.26
CA ALA A 18 -7.54 4.61 -20.94
C ALA A 18 -8.72 3.94 -20.21
N LEU A 19 -9.29 4.62 -19.21
CA LEU A 19 -10.44 4.12 -18.45
C LEU A 19 -11.69 3.97 -19.32
N GLU A 20 -12.03 5.00 -20.10
CA GLU A 20 -13.18 4.99 -21.02
C GLU A 20 -13.09 3.82 -22.01
N SER A 21 -11.90 3.59 -22.59
CA SER A 21 -11.66 2.48 -23.50
C SER A 21 -11.88 1.10 -22.86
N LEU A 22 -11.58 0.93 -21.57
CA LEU A 22 -11.78 -0.33 -20.84
C LEU A 22 -13.24 -0.54 -20.45
N THR A 23 -14.00 0.54 -20.27
CA THR A 23 -15.44 0.46 -19.97
C THR A 23 -16.30 0.21 -21.21
N GLU A 24 -15.85 0.64 -22.39
CA GLU A 24 -16.60 0.50 -23.65
C GLU A 24 -16.35 -0.84 -24.36
N ASN A 25 -15.16 -1.44 -24.22
CA ASN A 25 -14.79 -2.69 -24.88
C ASN A 25 -14.28 -3.71 -23.85
N SER A 26 -14.76 -4.96 -23.92
CA SER A 26 -14.20 -6.05 -23.11
C SER A 26 -12.78 -6.40 -23.58
N ILE A 27 -11.78 -5.86 -22.88
CA ILE A 27 -10.41 -6.41 -22.70
C ILE A 27 -9.57 -6.59 -23.98
N GLU A 28 -9.90 -5.95 -25.10
CA GLU A 28 -8.91 -5.86 -26.18
C GLU A 28 -7.87 -4.79 -25.84
N ASN A 29 -6.74 -5.26 -25.29
CA ASN A 29 -5.53 -4.55 -24.90
C ASN A 29 -4.84 -3.75 -26.04
N CYS A 30 -5.52 -3.42 -27.12
CA CYS A 30 -4.95 -2.76 -28.30
C CYS A 30 -5.07 -1.23 -28.26
N ASN A 31 -5.75 -0.64 -27.26
CA ASN A 31 -5.85 0.82 -27.15
C ASN A 31 -4.51 1.44 -26.71
N LYS A 32 -4.04 2.44 -27.48
CA LYS A 32 -2.78 3.15 -27.21
C LYS A 32 -2.69 3.76 -25.80
N TRP A 33 -3.81 4.20 -25.23
CA TRP A 33 -3.86 4.80 -23.89
C TRP A 33 -3.76 3.76 -22.79
N VAL A 34 -4.39 2.60 -22.99
CA VAL A 34 -4.25 1.45 -22.09
C VAL A 34 -2.80 0.95 -22.09
N GLN A 35 -2.16 0.89 -23.26
CA GLN A 35 -0.73 0.57 -23.38
C GLN A 35 0.17 1.55 -22.59
N LYS A 36 -0.18 2.84 -22.50
CA LYS A 36 0.55 3.80 -21.66
C LYS A 36 0.43 3.52 -20.17
N ILE A 37 -0.67 2.94 -19.70
CA ILE A 37 -0.79 2.49 -18.32
C ILE A 37 0.08 1.26 -18.08
N TYR A 38 0.16 0.32 -19.03
CA TYR A 38 1.09 -0.82 -18.93
C TYR A 38 2.56 -0.39 -18.95
N ASP A 39 2.94 0.55 -19.82
CA ASP A 39 4.28 1.16 -19.84
C ASP A 39 4.60 1.78 -18.46
N LEU A 40 3.62 2.44 -17.85
CA LEU A 40 3.74 3.03 -16.51
C LEU A 40 3.97 1.99 -15.43
N MET A 41 3.15 0.94 -15.39
CA MET A 41 3.32 -0.12 -14.40
C MET A 41 4.66 -0.84 -14.55
N LYS A 42 5.07 -1.14 -15.79
CA LYS A 42 6.40 -1.72 -16.06
C LYS A 42 7.53 -0.83 -15.55
N THR A 43 7.43 0.47 -15.80
CA THR A 43 8.44 1.45 -15.36
C THR A 43 8.48 1.55 -13.84
N VAL A 44 7.33 1.51 -13.18
CA VAL A 44 7.24 1.44 -11.71
C VAL A 44 7.97 0.21 -11.19
N ASP A 45 7.72 -0.97 -11.77
CA ASP A 45 8.36 -2.23 -11.38
C ASP A 45 9.88 -2.21 -11.57
N GLU A 46 10.37 -1.57 -12.64
CA GLU A 46 11.81 -1.51 -12.97
C GLU A 46 12.55 -0.40 -12.20
N TYR A 47 11.92 0.76 -11.99
CA TYR A 47 12.57 1.95 -11.41
C TYR A 47 12.45 2.03 -9.89
N ILE A 48 11.36 1.53 -9.30
CA ILE A 48 11.15 1.59 -7.84
C ILE A 48 11.65 0.29 -7.20
N PRO A 49 12.82 0.30 -6.54
CA PRO A 49 13.33 -0.90 -5.91
C PRO A 49 12.42 -1.34 -4.76
N LEU A 50 12.25 -2.65 -4.61
CA LEU A 50 11.56 -3.21 -3.46
C LEU A 50 12.34 -2.83 -2.17
N PRO A 51 11.71 -2.09 -1.24
CA PRO A 51 12.40 -1.70 -0.02
C PRO A 51 12.70 -2.94 0.82
N LYS A 52 13.91 -2.99 1.39
CA LYS A 52 14.30 -4.07 2.30
C LYS A 52 13.37 -4.06 3.52
N ARG A 53 12.72 -5.20 3.77
CA ARG A 53 11.89 -5.42 4.97
C ARG A 53 12.79 -5.80 6.14
N ASP A 54 12.60 -5.14 7.27
CA ASP A 54 13.37 -5.38 8.49
C ASP A 54 12.51 -6.15 9.50
N THR A 55 12.45 -7.46 9.31
CA THR A 55 11.50 -8.35 10.00
C THR A 55 11.97 -8.78 11.38
N GLU A 56 13.27 -8.69 11.65
CA GLU A 56 13.88 -9.11 12.92
C GLU A 56 13.80 -8.05 14.02
N LYS A 57 13.42 -6.82 13.66
CA LYS A 57 13.23 -5.73 14.63
C LYS A 57 11.93 -5.89 15.42
N PRO A 58 11.80 -5.22 16.58
CA PRO A 58 10.53 -5.12 17.27
C PRO A 58 9.45 -4.52 16.37
N PHE A 59 8.24 -5.11 16.42
CA PHE A 59 7.09 -4.68 15.66
C PHE A 59 6.80 -3.18 15.86
N LEU A 60 6.60 -2.48 14.76
CA LEU A 60 6.13 -1.11 14.74
C LEU A 60 5.24 -0.91 13.52
N MET A 61 4.03 -0.39 13.75
CA MET A 61 3.09 0.00 12.71
C MET A 61 2.55 1.38 13.05
N ALA A 62 2.63 2.30 12.11
CA ALA A 62 1.97 3.59 12.24
C ALA A 62 0.46 3.40 11.97
N ILE A 63 -0.39 3.92 12.86
CA ILE A 63 -1.84 3.88 12.66
C ILE A 63 -2.23 5.03 11.73
N GLU A 64 -2.71 4.71 10.54
CA GLU A 64 -3.20 5.67 9.54
C GLU A 64 -4.69 5.95 9.72
N ASN A 65 -5.47 4.92 10.04
CA ASN A 65 -6.91 5.05 10.27
C ASN A 65 -7.42 4.00 11.26
N VAL A 66 -8.59 4.27 11.85
CA VAL A 66 -9.27 3.36 12.78
C VAL A 66 -10.72 3.21 12.36
N VAL A 67 -11.17 1.96 12.18
CA VAL A 67 -12.53 1.62 11.76
C VAL A 67 -13.15 0.66 12.76
N SER A 68 -14.44 0.86 13.08
CA SER A 68 -15.21 -0.08 13.88
C SER A 68 -16.07 -0.95 12.97
N ILE A 69 -15.78 -2.25 12.93
CA ILE A 69 -16.50 -3.23 12.13
C ILE A 69 -17.49 -3.98 13.02
N THR A 70 -18.79 -3.87 12.72
CA THR A 70 -19.85 -4.57 13.45
C THR A 70 -19.57 -6.08 13.50
N GLY A 71 -19.51 -6.65 14.70
CA GLY A 71 -19.25 -8.07 14.92
C GLY A 71 -17.77 -8.50 14.88
N ARG A 72 -16.82 -7.61 14.52
CA ARG A 72 -15.38 -7.89 14.59
C ARG A 72 -14.64 -7.03 15.61
N GLY A 73 -15.09 -5.80 15.83
CA GLY A 73 -14.49 -4.86 16.78
C GLY A 73 -13.72 -3.73 16.09
N THR A 74 -12.70 -3.20 16.77
CA THR A 74 -11.90 -2.07 16.29
C THR A 74 -10.73 -2.56 15.47
N VAL A 75 -10.58 -2.03 14.26
CA VAL A 75 -9.50 -2.33 13.32
C VAL A 75 -8.67 -1.07 13.10
N ALA A 76 -7.38 -1.16 13.37
CA ALA A 76 -6.41 -0.14 13.00
C ALA A 76 -5.73 -0.54 11.69
N THR A 77 -5.67 0.39 10.74
CA THR A 77 -5.00 0.19 9.45
C THR A 77 -3.74 1.03 9.37
N GLY A 78 -2.71 0.49 8.72
CA GLY A 78 -1.53 1.25 8.34
C GLY A 78 -0.42 0.36 7.81
N ARG A 79 0.68 0.98 7.40
CA ARG A 79 1.88 0.26 6.98
C ARG A 79 2.70 -0.21 8.17
N VAL A 80 3.06 -1.50 8.17
CA VAL A 80 4.08 -2.03 9.08
C VAL A 80 5.44 -1.45 8.68
N GLU A 81 6.03 -0.68 9.59
CA GLU A 81 7.33 -0.03 9.37
C GLU A 81 8.48 -1.03 9.53
N ARG A 82 8.36 -1.93 10.52
CA ARG A 82 9.35 -2.96 10.82
C ARG A 82 8.78 -4.05 11.73
N GLY A 83 9.52 -5.15 11.82
CA GLY A 83 9.19 -6.31 12.61
C GLY A 83 8.08 -7.16 12.01
N MET A 84 7.65 -8.14 12.79
CA MET A 84 6.55 -9.03 12.49
C MET A 84 5.61 -9.11 13.68
N ILE A 85 4.34 -9.43 13.41
CA ILE A 85 3.33 -9.64 14.43
C ILE A 85 2.46 -10.82 14.04
N GLU A 86 2.04 -11.59 15.02
CA GLU A 86 1.13 -12.73 14.87
C GLU A 86 -0.14 -12.52 15.69
N VAL A 87 -1.21 -13.19 15.28
CA VAL A 87 -2.46 -13.20 16.05
C VAL A 87 -2.20 -13.83 17.43
N GLY A 88 -2.73 -13.19 18.48
CA GLY A 88 -2.53 -13.59 19.87
C GLY A 88 -1.36 -12.89 20.56
N GLN A 89 -0.52 -12.15 19.84
CA GLN A 89 0.55 -11.36 20.46
C GLN A 89 0.02 -10.07 21.09
N THR A 90 0.62 -9.68 22.21
CA THR A 90 0.36 -8.40 22.89
C THR A 90 1.11 -7.27 22.21
N VAL A 91 0.46 -6.12 22.05
CA VAL A 91 1.05 -4.90 21.51
C VAL A 91 0.73 -3.70 22.40
N GLU A 92 1.57 -2.67 22.30
CA GLU A 92 1.38 -1.39 22.96
C GLU A 92 0.88 -0.33 21.99
N LEU A 93 -0.20 0.36 22.37
CA LEU A 93 -0.69 1.56 21.69
C LEU A 93 0.03 2.77 22.26
N VAL A 94 1.06 3.25 21.55
CA VAL A 94 1.95 4.33 22.01
C VAL A 94 1.63 5.65 21.31
N GLY A 95 1.59 6.74 22.08
CA GLY A 95 1.44 8.11 21.57
C GLY A 95 0.07 8.73 21.82
N LEU A 96 0.02 10.07 21.79
CA LEU A 96 -1.13 10.96 22.07
C LEU A 96 -1.72 10.87 23.50
N LYS A 97 -1.79 9.68 24.08
CA LYS A 97 -2.31 9.39 25.42
C LYS A 97 -1.34 8.43 26.14
N ASN A 98 -1.69 8.08 27.38
CA ASN A 98 -0.99 7.04 28.12
C ASN A 98 -1.01 5.72 27.34
N THR A 99 0.14 5.05 27.29
CA THR A 99 0.30 3.76 26.63
C THR A 99 -0.68 2.73 27.20
N LYS A 100 -1.26 1.93 26.31
CA LYS A 100 -2.15 0.83 26.66
C LYS A 100 -1.72 -0.44 25.96
N GLU A 101 -1.79 -1.55 26.67
CA GLU A 101 -1.63 -2.88 26.08
C GLU A 101 -2.95 -3.38 25.50
N THR A 102 -2.86 -4.12 24.41
CA THR A 102 -3.97 -4.86 23.80
C THR A 102 -3.44 -6.11 23.10
N ILE A 103 -4.33 -7.01 22.69
CA ILE A 103 -3.99 -8.24 21.99
C ILE A 103 -4.44 -8.14 20.54
N ILE A 104 -3.61 -8.62 19.60
CA ILE A 104 -3.97 -8.75 18.19
C ILE A 104 -4.94 -9.93 18.03
N THR A 105 -6.17 -9.65 17.64
CA THR A 105 -7.21 -10.69 17.46
C THR A 105 -7.39 -11.13 16.00
N GLY A 106 -6.81 -10.40 15.04
CA GLY A 106 -6.87 -10.72 13.62
C GLY A 106 -5.91 -9.86 12.81
N LEU A 107 -5.52 -10.36 11.63
CA LEU A 107 -4.69 -9.67 10.65
C LEU A 107 -5.32 -9.88 9.27
N GLU A 108 -5.50 -8.81 8.52
CA GLU A 108 -6.11 -8.84 7.19
C GLU A 108 -5.30 -7.95 6.23
N MET A 109 -5.16 -8.41 4.99
CA MET A 109 -4.70 -7.61 3.86
C MET A 109 -5.61 -7.91 2.68
N PHE A 110 -5.84 -6.92 1.80
CA PHE A 110 -6.51 -7.19 0.54
C PHE A 110 -5.62 -8.11 -0.30
N GLN A 111 -6.21 -9.19 -0.82
CA GLN A 111 -5.59 -10.09 -1.78
C GLN A 111 -5.73 -9.56 -3.20
#